data_AF-A0A7C9UX53-F1
#
_entry.id   AF-A0A7C9UX53-F1
#
_cell.length_a   1.000
_cell.length_b   1.000
_cell.length_c   1.000
_cell.angle_alpha   90.00
_cell.angle_beta   90.00
_cell.angle_gamma   90.00
#
_symmetry.space_group_name_H-M   'P 1'
#
loop_
_entity.id
_entity.type
_entity.pdbx_description
1 polymer ?
#
loop_
_entity_poly.entity_id
_entity_poly.type
_entity_poly.pdbx_seq_one_letter_code
_entity_poly.pdbx_strand_id
1 'polypeptide(L)'
;MNSYTVELASWIIQDGNYADFQHGETRAFAIGFSGFDLLVPCSPPADRRPTAQPADDGLYEVTGRIVHWAPQWQCLDIGVVAYCDAPPAQGLQQGQWVNGWVGLGVDPFFYAESFSREVDAPPLIHDWVIEEIHVRVAPFIEVAPRTMAPDPTRTRWEAIERTNAWTDQGGLALYRLRCRLLDHPPRWSP
;
A
#
# COMPACT_ATOMS: atom_id res chain seq x y z
N MET A 1 -3.86 -1.52 18.51
CA MET A 1 -4.39 -1.51 17.13
C MET A 1 -3.50 -0.58 16.32
N ASN A 2 -3.04 -1.05 15.16
CA ASN A 2 -2.06 -0.32 14.34
C ASN A 2 -2.81 0.46 13.25
N SER A 3 -2.33 1.67 12.94
CA SER A 3 -2.81 2.46 11.80
C SER A 3 -1.69 2.62 10.79
N TYR A 4 -2.04 2.58 9.51
CA TYR A 4 -1.14 2.70 8.38
C TYR A 4 -1.69 3.72 7.39
N THR A 5 -0.80 4.53 6.83
CA THR A 5 -1.07 5.35 5.65
C THR A 5 -0.81 4.51 4.42
N VAL A 6 -1.84 4.36 3.60
CA VAL A 6 -1.83 3.53 2.40
C VAL A 6 -2.20 4.41 1.20
N GLU A 7 -1.41 4.32 0.13
CA GLU A 7 -1.69 5.05 -1.10
C GLU A 7 -2.76 4.37 -1.94
N LEU A 8 -3.58 5.18 -2.61
CA LEU A 8 -4.64 4.72 -3.49
C LEU A 8 -4.66 5.62 -4.72
N ALA A 9 -4.43 5.04 -5.90
CA ALA A 9 -4.59 5.76 -7.16
C ALA A 9 -6.04 5.67 -7.63
N SER A 10 -6.58 6.76 -8.21
CA SER A 10 -7.96 6.83 -8.71
C SER A 10 -8.32 5.69 -9.66
N TRP A 11 -7.38 5.27 -10.49
CA TRP A 11 -7.60 4.20 -11.46
C TRP A 11 -8.01 2.88 -10.80
N ILE A 12 -7.58 2.60 -9.56
CA ILE A 12 -7.95 1.39 -8.82
C ILE A 12 -9.47 1.33 -8.54
N ILE A 13 -10.09 2.49 -8.29
CA ILE A 13 -11.55 2.61 -8.14
C ILE A 13 -12.22 2.59 -9.53
N GLN A 14 -11.66 3.30 -10.51
CA GLN A 14 -12.22 3.41 -11.85
C GLN A 14 -12.29 2.07 -12.60
N ASP A 15 -11.34 1.18 -12.33
CA ASP A 15 -11.31 -0.19 -12.89
C ASP A 15 -12.47 -1.06 -12.39
N GLY A 16 -13.17 -0.61 -11.34
CA GLY A 16 -14.40 -1.23 -10.82
C GLY A 16 -14.17 -2.23 -9.69
N ASN A 17 -12.92 -2.47 -9.29
CA ASN A 17 -12.58 -3.38 -8.19
C ASN A 17 -13.02 -2.82 -6.82
N TYR A 18 -13.09 -1.50 -6.70
CA TYR A 18 -13.56 -0.81 -5.52
C TYR A 18 -14.56 0.29 -5.87
N ALA A 19 -15.54 0.49 -4.99
CA ALA A 19 -16.28 1.76 -4.96
C ALA A 19 -15.40 2.86 -4.32
N ASP A 20 -15.79 4.12 -4.48
CA ASP A 20 -15.18 5.22 -3.73
C ASP A 20 -15.12 4.93 -2.23
N PHE A 21 -14.03 5.39 -1.62
CA PHE A 21 -13.76 5.24 -0.20
C PHE A 21 -14.34 6.43 0.57
N GLN A 22 -14.81 6.18 1.79
CA GLN A 22 -15.44 7.18 2.65
C GLN A 22 -14.86 7.14 4.07
N HIS A 23 -14.64 8.32 4.64
CA HIS A 23 -14.24 8.48 6.03
C HIS A 23 -15.21 7.74 6.98
N GLY A 24 -14.66 7.03 7.96
CA GLY A 24 -15.36 6.26 8.96
C GLY A 24 -15.90 4.91 8.50
N GLU A 25 -15.80 4.56 7.21
CA GLU A 25 -16.29 3.28 6.73
C GLU A 25 -15.35 2.12 7.12
N THR A 26 -15.89 0.91 7.08
CA THR A 26 -15.09 -0.32 7.11
C THR A 26 -14.94 -0.86 5.70
N ARG A 27 -13.70 -1.13 5.28
CA ARG A 27 -13.39 -1.69 3.97
C ARG A 27 -12.42 -2.85 4.08
N ALA A 28 -12.60 -3.83 3.22
CA ALA A 28 -11.73 -4.98 3.11
C ALA A 28 -10.82 -4.86 1.90
N PHE A 29 -9.52 -4.99 2.09
CA PHE A 29 -8.54 -5.04 1.01
C PHE A 29 -7.21 -5.63 1.50
N ALA A 30 -6.43 -6.17 0.56
CA ALA A 30 -5.02 -6.47 0.78
C ALA A 30 -4.18 -5.22 0.53
N ILE A 31 -2.99 -5.17 1.13
CA ILE A 31 -2.03 -4.08 0.91
C ILE A 31 -0.83 -4.59 0.12
N GLY A 32 -0.48 -3.86 -0.94
CA GLY A 32 0.76 -4.02 -1.66
C GLY A 32 1.87 -3.15 -1.04
N PHE A 33 3.13 -3.48 -1.31
CA PHE A 33 4.26 -2.62 -1.00
C PHE A 33 5.21 -2.43 -2.19
N SER A 34 5.86 -1.26 -2.22
CA SER A 34 6.93 -0.89 -3.16
C SER A 34 8.27 -0.73 -2.41
N GLY A 35 9.38 -0.54 -3.14
CA GLY A 35 10.71 -0.38 -2.54
C GLY A 35 11.38 -1.70 -2.12
N PHE A 36 10.97 -2.83 -2.71
CA PHE A 36 11.52 -4.15 -2.40
C PHE A 36 13.03 -4.28 -2.70
N ASP A 37 13.54 -3.48 -3.63
CA ASP A 37 14.95 -3.36 -4.00
C ASP A 37 15.78 -2.59 -2.96
N LEU A 38 15.12 -1.88 -2.04
CA LEU A 38 15.73 -1.17 -0.92
C LEU A 38 15.81 -2.01 0.37
N LEU A 39 15.28 -3.25 0.33
CA LEU A 39 15.32 -4.16 1.47
C LEU A 39 16.67 -4.86 1.55
N VAL A 40 17.28 -4.82 2.73
CA VAL A 40 18.55 -5.51 2.99
C VAL A 40 18.40 -6.51 4.13
N PRO A 41 19.10 -7.66 4.08
CA PRO A 41 19.13 -8.61 5.18
C PRO A 41 19.56 -7.97 6.49
N CYS A 42 18.86 -8.32 7.58
CA CYS A 42 19.24 -7.91 8.93
C CYS A 42 19.14 -9.07 9.93
N SER A 43 19.70 -8.85 11.12
CA SER A 43 19.48 -9.78 12.23
C SER A 43 18.07 -9.60 12.79
N PRO A 44 17.39 -10.67 13.23
CA PRO A 44 16.10 -10.55 13.89
C PRO A 44 16.19 -9.60 15.10
N PRO A 45 15.17 -8.75 15.34
CA PRO A 45 15.11 -7.94 16.55
C PRO A 45 15.01 -8.84 17.79
N ALA A 46 15.41 -8.32 18.96
CA ALA A 46 15.50 -9.10 20.20
C ALA A 46 14.17 -9.73 20.63
N ASP A 47 13.07 -9.01 20.43
CA ASP A 47 11.70 -9.48 20.71
C ASP A 47 11.05 -10.20 19.53
N ARG A 48 11.75 -10.27 18.38
CA ARG A 48 11.30 -10.84 17.12
C ARG A 48 9.97 -10.23 16.64
N ARG A 49 9.72 -8.96 16.94
CA ARG A 49 8.52 -8.25 16.47
C ARG A 49 8.85 -7.43 15.23
N PRO A 50 8.06 -7.56 14.16
CA PRO A 50 8.14 -6.63 13.05
C PRO A 50 7.76 -5.21 13.47
N THR A 51 8.32 -4.23 12.76
CA THR A 51 8.05 -2.81 12.98
C THR A 51 7.88 -2.09 11.65
N ALA A 52 6.99 -1.11 11.66
CA ALA A 52 6.81 -0.15 10.58
C ALA A 52 6.68 1.24 11.20
N GLN A 53 7.71 2.06 11.03
CA GLN A 53 7.73 3.42 11.52
C GLN A 53 7.38 4.36 10.38
N PRO A 54 6.31 5.18 10.50
CA PRO A 54 5.97 6.12 9.46
C PRO A 54 7.11 7.11 9.29
N ALA A 55 7.50 7.30 8.04
CA ALA A 55 8.46 8.30 7.62
C ALA A 55 7.78 9.32 6.70
N ASP A 56 8.57 10.10 5.97
CA ASP A 56 8.02 11.11 5.08
C ASP A 56 7.31 10.50 3.87
N ASP A 57 6.31 11.23 3.40
CA ASP A 57 5.63 11.00 2.13
C ASP A 57 5.02 9.60 1.94
N GLY A 58 4.41 9.03 2.99
CA GLY A 58 3.71 7.73 2.90
C GLY A 58 4.65 6.52 2.89
N LEU A 59 5.95 6.74 3.13
CA LEU A 59 6.93 5.68 3.31
C LEU A 59 6.99 5.21 4.76
N TYR A 60 7.44 3.98 4.93
CA TYR A 60 7.73 3.37 6.21
C TYR A 60 9.17 2.89 6.24
N GLU A 61 9.89 3.24 7.30
CA GLU A 61 11.08 2.49 7.69
C GLU A 61 10.62 1.21 8.39
N VAL A 62 11.01 0.06 7.85
CA VAL A 62 10.52 -1.24 8.31
C VAL A 62 11.66 -2.13 8.79
N THR A 63 11.35 -2.94 9.79
CA THR A 63 12.07 -4.19 10.08
C THR A 63 11.04 -5.29 10.06
N GLY A 64 11.14 -6.19 9.09
CA GLY A 64 10.10 -7.18 8.83
C GLY A 64 10.67 -8.55 8.49
N ARG A 65 9.77 -9.52 8.37
CA ARG A 65 10.11 -10.91 8.02
C ARG A 65 9.45 -11.30 6.72
N ILE A 66 10.21 -11.90 5.81
CA ILE A 66 9.64 -12.48 4.58
C ILE A 66 8.84 -13.72 4.99
N VAL A 67 7.52 -13.69 4.82
CA VAL A 67 6.62 -14.78 5.24
C VAL A 67 6.18 -15.65 4.08
N HIS A 68 6.19 -15.11 2.87
CA HIS A 68 5.91 -15.83 1.62
C HIS A 68 6.94 -15.47 0.55
N TRP A 69 7.30 -16.44 -0.27
CA TRP A 69 8.29 -16.30 -1.32
C TRP A 69 7.88 -17.16 -2.50
N ALA A 70 7.68 -16.53 -3.66
CA ALA A 70 7.38 -17.19 -4.91
C ALA A 70 8.13 -16.50 -6.07
N PRO A 71 8.28 -17.14 -7.24
CA PRO A 71 9.01 -16.55 -8.36
C PRO A 71 8.48 -15.20 -8.85
N GLN A 72 7.18 -14.93 -8.65
CA GLN A 72 6.50 -13.74 -9.16
C GLN A 72 6.15 -12.72 -8.07
N TRP A 73 6.10 -13.13 -6.80
CA TRP A 73 5.65 -12.27 -5.72
C TRP A 73 6.19 -12.72 -4.36
N GLN A 74 6.11 -11.83 -3.38
CA GLN A 74 6.56 -12.08 -2.01
C GLN A 74 5.67 -11.38 -1.01
N CYS A 75 5.71 -11.84 0.24
CA CYS A 75 5.05 -11.18 1.35
C CYS A 75 6.04 -10.82 2.47
N LEU A 76 5.90 -9.61 2.98
CA LEU A 76 6.65 -9.07 4.11
C LEU A 76 5.70 -8.80 5.27
N ASP A 77 5.98 -9.40 6.42
CA ASP A 77 5.31 -9.05 7.68
C ASP A 77 6.02 -7.87 8.33
N ILE A 78 5.31 -6.74 8.46
CA ILE A 78 5.75 -5.49 9.11
C ILE A 78 4.84 -5.13 10.31
N GLY A 79 4.13 -6.12 10.86
CA GLY A 79 3.03 -5.94 11.83
C GLY A 79 1.65 -6.00 11.16
N VAL A 80 1.65 -5.96 9.83
CA VAL A 80 0.62 -6.40 8.90
C VAL A 80 1.36 -7.06 7.73
N VAL A 81 0.77 -8.05 7.09
CA VAL A 81 1.39 -8.71 5.94
C VAL A 81 1.06 -7.94 4.67
N ALA A 82 2.07 -7.42 4.00
CA ALA A 82 1.96 -6.75 2.70
C ALA A 82 2.62 -7.62 1.61
N TYR A 83 2.08 -7.59 0.40
CA TYR A 83 2.67 -8.30 -0.74
C TYR A 83 3.38 -7.36 -1.71
N CYS A 84 4.29 -7.88 -2.51
CA CYS A 84 4.87 -7.18 -3.64
C CYS A 84 4.71 -8.04 -4.89
N ASP A 85 4.09 -7.47 -5.93
CA ASP A 85 4.04 -8.04 -7.29
C ASP A 85 5.39 -7.84 -7.99
N ALA A 86 6.42 -8.46 -7.41
CA ALA A 86 7.74 -8.51 -7.98
C ALA A 86 8.47 -9.75 -7.46
N PRO A 87 9.40 -10.31 -8.26
CA PRO A 87 10.30 -11.33 -7.78
C PRO A 87 11.04 -10.84 -6.52
N PRO A 88 11.25 -11.71 -5.54
CA PRO A 88 12.11 -11.44 -4.40
C PRO A 88 13.48 -10.92 -4.84
N ALA A 89 14.01 -9.90 -4.14
CA ALA A 89 15.34 -9.39 -4.43
C ALA A 89 16.39 -10.51 -4.29
N GLN A 90 17.44 -10.47 -5.11
CA GLN A 90 18.45 -11.51 -5.12
C GLN A 90 19.08 -11.69 -3.73
N GLY A 91 19.15 -12.93 -3.26
CA GLY A 91 19.72 -13.27 -1.96
C GLY A 91 18.75 -13.17 -0.79
N LEU A 92 17.50 -12.70 -1.01
CA LEU A 92 16.43 -12.77 -0.03
C LEU A 92 15.71 -14.12 -0.07
N GLN A 93 15.41 -14.67 1.11
CA GLN A 93 14.76 -15.97 1.27
C GLN A 93 13.56 -15.89 2.24
N GLN A 94 12.62 -16.83 2.09
CA GLN A 94 11.53 -16.98 3.05
C GLN A 94 12.07 -17.19 4.47
N GLY A 95 11.43 -16.54 5.44
CA GLY A 95 11.78 -16.58 6.84
C GLY A 95 12.88 -15.61 7.26
N GLN A 96 13.57 -14.96 6.31
CA GLN A 96 14.63 -14.00 6.56
C GLN A 96 14.06 -12.67 7.09
N TRP A 97 14.83 -12.03 7.96
CA TRP A 97 14.56 -10.68 8.44
C TRP A 97 15.26 -9.66 7.54
N VAL A 98 14.55 -8.58 7.26
CA VAL A 98 15.02 -7.49 6.41
C VAL A 98 14.71 -6.14 7.05
N ASN A 99 15.52 -5.14 6.74
CA ASN A 99 15.23 -3.74 7.02
C ASN A 99 15.31 -2.90 5.75
N GLY A 100 14.59 -1.79 5.72
CA GLY A 100 14.59 -0.88 4.58
C GLY A 100 13.40 0.05 4.59
N TRP A 101 13.08 0.57 3.40
CA TRP A 101 12.02 1.56 3.20
C TRP A 101 10.99 1.00 2.24
N VAL A 102 9.71 1.10 2.61
CA VAL A 102 8.60 0.64 1.76
C VAL A 102 7.49 1.69 1.69
N GLY A 103 6.88 1.84 0.52
CA GLY A 103 5.59 2.49 0.38
C GLY A 103 4.48 1.45 0.46
N LEU A 104 3.32 1.81 1.01
CA LEU A 104 2.15 0.92 1.09
C LEU A 104 1.05 1.39 0.14
N GLY A 105 0.39 0.47 -0.55
CA GLY A 105 -0.70 0.75 -1.48
C GLY A 105 -1.87 -0.21 -1.33
N VAL A 106 -3.07 0.22 -1.72
CA VAL A 106 -4.24 -0.67 -1.83
C VAL A 106 -4.01 -1.64 -2.98
N ASP A 107 -4.27 -2.94 -2.79
CA ASP A 107 -4.24 -3.93 -3.88
C ASP A 107 -5.20 -3.51 -5.00
N PRO A 108 -4.71 -3.30 -6.22
CA PRO A 108 -5.60 -2.99 -7.33
C PRO A 108 -6.54 -4.15 -7.67
N PHE A 109 -6.01 -5.37 -7.67
CA PHE A 109 -6.67 -6.64 -8.03
C PHE A 109 -5.67 -7.82 -8.07
N PHE A 110 -4.36 -7.59 -8.11
CA PHE A 110 -3.35 -8.63 -8.31
C PHE A 110 -3.45 -9.75 -7.27
N TYR A 111 -3.57 -9.39 -5.99
CA TYR A 111 -3.74 -10.41 -4.96
C TYR A 111 -5.13 -11.05 -5.03
N ALA A 112 -6.18 -10.20 -5.06
CA ALA A 112 -7.55 -10.67 -5.03
C ALA A 112 -7.92 -11.60 -6.20
N GLU A 113 -7.39 -11.38 -7.40
CA GLU A 113 -7.76 -12.14 -8.59
C GLU A 113 -6.75 -13.23 -8.97
N SER A 114 -5.46 -13.04 -8.66
CA SER A 114 -4.40 -13.94 -9.11
C SER A 114 -3.69 -14.62 -7.94
N PHE A 115 -2.95 -13.88 -7.12
CA PHE A 115 -2.06 -14.51 -6.13
C PHE A 115 -2.79 -15.28 -5.03
N SER A 116 -4.00 -14.87 -4.66
CA SER A 116 -4.82 -15.60 -3.68
C SER A 116 -5.19 -17.02 -4.10
N ARG A 117 -5.06 -17.36 -5.39
CA ARG A 117 -5.35 -18.69 -5.95
C ARG A 117 -4.11 -19.58 -6.04
N GLU A 118 -2.93 -19.06 -5.76
CA GLU A 118 -1.70 -19.85 -5.78
C GLU A 118 -1.66 -20.83 -4.61
N VAL A 119 -0.97 -21.96 -4.84
CA VAL A 119 -0.68 -22.92 -3.77
C VAL A 119 0.19 -22.22 -2.73
N ASP A 120 -0.15 -22.41 -1.45
CA ASP A 120 0.50 -21.81 -0.29
C ASP A 120 0.37 -20.27 -0.16
N ALA A 121 -0.50 -19.63 -0.96
CA ALA A 121 -0.76 -18.21 -0.81
C ALA A 121 -1.27 -17.88 0.61
N PRO A 122 -0.62 -16.98 1.37
CA PRO A 122 -1.15 -16.54 2.65
C PRO A 122 -2.45 -15.74 2.46
N PRO A 123 -3.38 -15.74 3.44
CA PRO A 123 -4.51 -14.83 3.45
C PRO A 123 -4.04 -13.39 3.73
N LEU A 124 -4.37 -12.43 2.87
CA LEU A 124 -3.91 -11.03 2.97
C LEU A 124 -5.03 -9.99 2.98
N ILE A 125 -6.30 -10.38 2.81
CA ILE A 125 -7.40 -9.41 2.90
C ILE A 125 -7.68 -9.16 4.38
N HIS A 126 -7.44 -7.93 4.79
CA HIS A 126 -7.73 -7.44 6.14
C HIS A 126 -8.94 -6.50 6.13
N ASP A 127 -9.60 -6.38 7.27
CA ASP A 127 -10.62 -5.36 7.48
C ASP A 127 -10.01 -4.10 8.07
N TRP A 128 -10.32 -2.96 7.48
CA TRP A 128 -9.77 -1.66 7.80
C TRP A 128 -10.88 -0.67 8.09
N VAL A 129 -10.66 0.21 9.07
CA VAL A 129 -11.45 1.44 9.21
C VAL A 129 -10.70 2.57 8.53
N ILE A 130 -11.37 3.30 7.63
CA ILE A 130 -10.80 4.47 6.97
C ILE A 130 -10.93 5.66 7.93
N GLU A 131 -9.83 6.02 8.60
CA GLU A 131 -9.80 7.08 9.61
C GLU A 131 -9.62 8.46 8.99
N GLU A 132 -8.90 8.59 7.87
CA GLU A 132 -8.67 9.86 7.19
C GLU A 132 -8.45 9.61 5.70
N ILE A 133 -8.88 10.53 4.85
CA ILE A 133 -8.62 10.51 3.40
C ILE A 133 -8.01 11.85 3.03
N HIS A 134 -6.87 11.81 2.35
CA HIS A 134 -6.26 13.00 1.77
C HIS A 134 -6.11 12.82 0.28
N VAL A 135 -6.38 13.86 -0.51
CA VAL A 135 -6.09 13.90 -1.95
C VAL A 135 -4.85 14.75 -2.21
N ARG A 136 -4.00 14.28 -3.12
CA ARG A 136 -2.86 15.05 -3.59
C ARG A 136 -3.32 16.13 -4.55
N VAL A 137 -3.01 17.38 -4.24
CA VAL A 137 -3.35 18.55 -5.05
C VAL A 137 -2.08 19.29 -5.42
N ALA A 138 -1.94 19.62 -6.69
CA ALA A 138 -0.88 20.49 -7.20
C ALA A 138 -1.43 21.39 -8.31
N PRO A 139 -1.04 22.68 -8.37
CA PRO A 139 -1.39 23.52 -9.49
C PRO A 139 -0.71 22.99 -10.76
N PHE A 140 -1.36 23.14 -11.91
CA PHE A 140 -0.74 22.81 -13.19
C PHE A 140 0.15 23.96 -13.66
N ILE A 141 1.35 23.63 -14.12
CA ILE A 141 2.32 24.53 -14.75
C ILE A 141 2.61 24.08 -16.17
N GLU A 142 2.95 25.02 -17.05
CA GLU A 142 3.36 24.72 -18.42
C GLU A 142 4.82 24.22 -18.40
N VAL A 143 5.03 22.95 -18.78
CA VAL A 143 6.37 22.32 -18.83
C VAL A 143 6.97 22.29 -20.23
N ALA A 144 6.13 22.48 -21.25
CA ALA A 144 6.49 22.69 -22.65
C ALA A 144 5.33 23.42 -23.34
N PRO A 145 5.53 24.05 -24.53
CA PRO A 145 4.46 24.77 -25.22
C PRO A 145 3.17 23.94 -25.33
N ARG A 146 2.09 24.44 -24.71
CA ARG A 146 0.76 23.79 -24.62
C ARG A 146 0.73 22.45 -23.87
N THR A 147 1.73 22.16 -23.05
CA THR A 147 1.83 20.95 -22.24
C THR A 147 1.83 21.34 -20.76
N MET A 148 0.78 20.94 -20.05
CA MET A 148 0.62 21.23 -18.63
C MET A 148 0.94 19.98 -17.81
N ALA A 149 1.66 20.14 -16.70
CA ALA A 149 1.88 19.08 -15.71
C ALA A 149 1.69 19.64 -14.29
N PRO A 150 1.33 18.79 -13.31
CA PRO A 150 1.29 19.21 -11.92
C PRO A 150 2.67 19.71 -11.45
N ASP A 151 2.71 20.86 -10.77
CA ASP A 151 3.93 21.41 -10.19
C ASP A 151 4.36 20.59 -8.97
N PRO A 152 5.47 19.82 -9.05
CA PRO A 152 5.89 18.97 -7.95
C PRO A 152 6.29 19.78 -6.72
N THR A 153 6.74 21.03 -6.88
CA THR A 153 7.21 21.89 -5.79
C THR A 153 6.08 22.52 -4.98
N ARG A 154 4.85 22.47 -5.51
CA ARG A 154 3.64 23.03 -4.89
C ARG A 154 2.60 21.95 -4.59
N THR A 155 3.06 20.71 -4.46
CA THR A 155 2.25 19.58 -4.05
C THR A 155 1.85 19.74 -2.58
N ARG A 156 0.57 19.49 -2.29
CA ARG A 156 0.05 19.38 -0.93
C ARG A 156 -0.99 18.27 -0.84
N TRP A 157 -1.29 17.88 0.39
CA TRP A 157 -2.34 16.93 0.71
C TRP A 157 -3.51 17.68 1.35
N GLU A 158 -4.72 17.50 0.81
CA GLU A 158 -5.94 18.09 1.34
C GLU A 158 -6.86 17.01 1.88
N ALA A 159 -7.35 17.18 3.10
CA ALA A 159 -8.31 16.26 3.71
C ALA A 159 -9.66 16.33 2.99
N ILE A 160 -10.26 15.17 2.74
CA ILE A 160 -11.57 15.01 2.12
C ILE A 160 -12.38 13.94 2.86
N GLU A 161 -13.69 14.00 2.79
CA GLU A 161 -14.58 13.02 3.45
C GLU A 161 -14.76 11.74 2.63
N ARG A 162 -14.59 11.83 1.31
CA ARG A 162 -14.85 10.75 0.38
C ARG A 162 -14.05 10.96 -0.90
N THR A 163 -13.49 9.89 -1.46
CA THR A 163 -12.88 9.94 -2.79
C THR A 163 -13.96 10.21 -3.85
N ASN A 164 -13.58 10.89 -4.93
CA ASN A 164 -14.36 10.92 -6.15
C ASN A 164 -13.43 10.62 -7.33
N ALA A 165 -13.10 9.33 -7.48
CA ALA A 165 -12.08 8.85 -8.39
C ALA A 165 -12.27 9.31 -9.83
N TRP A 166 -13.49 9.56 -10.28
CA TRP A 166 -13.79 9.96 -11.65
C TRP A 166 -13.54 11.45 -11.93
N THR A 167 -13.60 12.32 -10.92
CA THR A 167 -13.48 13.78 -11.13
C THR A 167 -12.35 14.44 -10.37
N ASP A 168 -11.92 13.89 -9.25
CA ASP A 168 -10.81 14.46 -8.47
C ASP A 168 -9.54 14.49 -9.32
N GLN A 169 -8.90 15.66 -9.36
CA GLN A 169 -7.74 15.93 -10.21
C GLN A 169 -7.94 15.50 -11.68
N GLY A 170 -9.16 15.64 -12.21
CA GLY A 170 -9.49 15.25 -13.59
C GLY A 170 -9.47 13.73 -13.82
N GLY A 171 -9.70 12.94 -12.77
CA GLY A 171 -9.69 11.48 -12.83
C GLY A 171 -8.30 10.86 -12.60
N LEU A 172 -7.29 11.66 -12.25
CA LEU A 172 -5.91 11.21 -12.02
C LEU A 172 -5.46 11.42 -10.57
N ALA A 173 -6.41 11.45 -9.64
CA ALA A 173 -6.12 11.67 -8.23
C ALA A 173 -5.24 10.56 -7.64
N LEU A 174 -4.32 10.96 -6.77
CA LEU A 174 -3.71 10.07 -5.80
C LEU A 174 -4.23 10.43 -4.41
N TYR A 175 -4.61 9.40 -3.66
CA TYR A 175 -5.12 9.51 -2.31
C TYR A 175 -4.17 8.87 -1.32
N ARG A 176 -4.22 9.35 -0.08
CA ARG A 176 -3.66 8.73 1.11
C ARG A 176 -4.77 8.42 2.07
N LEU A 177 -4.91 7.14 2.39
CA LEU A 177 -5.85 6.63 3.35
C LEU A 177 -5.10 6.36 4.65
N ARG A 178 -5.50 7.00 5.76
CA ARG A 178 -5.11 6.52 7.08
C ARG A 178 -6.07 5.41 7.47
N CYS A 179 -5.57 4.19 7.56
CA CYS A 179 -6.35 2.98 7.77
C CYS A 179 -5.98 2.35 9.10
N ARG A 180 -6.97 2.11 9.96
CA ARG A 180 -6.77 1.34 11.19
C ARG A 180 -7.13 -0.12 10.95
N LEU A 181 -6.20 -1.00 11.26
CA LEU A 181 -6.40 -2.45 11.16
C LEU A 181 -7.38 -2.92 12.24
N LEU A 182 -8.40 -3.68 11.84
CA LEU A 182 -9.30 -4.38 12.75
C LEU A 182 -8.72 -5.74 13.17
N ASP A 183 -9.03 -6.15 14.39
CA ASP A 183 -8.54 -7.40 15.00
C ASP A 183 -9.35 -8.61 14.53
N HIS A 184 -9.38 -8.80 13.21
CA HIS A 184 -9.97 -9.97 12.56
C HIS A 184 -8.84 -10.75 11.86
N PRO A 185 -8.93 -12.09 11.80
CA PRO A 185 -7.99 -12.87 11.00
C PRO A 185 -8.09 -12.45 9.52
N PRO A 186 -6.96 -12.34 8.80
CA PRO A 186 -7.01 -12.11 7.36
C PRO A 186 -7.69 -13.26 6.64
N ARG A 187 -8.19 -12.98 5.45
CA ARG A 187 -8.84 -13.96 4.58
C ARG A 187 -8.27 -13.95 3.16
N TRP A 188 -8.53 -15.03 2.44
CA TRP A 188 -8.36 -15.06 0.99
C TRP A 188 -9.46 -14.28 0.30
N SER A 189 -9.22 -13.93 -0.96
CA SER A 189 -10.28 -13.49 -1.84
C SER A 189 -11.33 -14.61 -1.99
N PRO A 190 -12.63 -14.29 -1.92
CA PRO A 190 -13.70 -15.27 -2.10
C PRO A 190 -13.73 -15.92 -3.49
#